data_AF-A0AAJ4NM92-F1
#
_entry.id   AF-A0AAJ4NM92-F1
#
_cell.length_a   1.000
_cell.length_b   1.000
_cell.length_c   1.000
_cell.angle_alpha   90.00
_cell.angle_beta   90.00
_cell.angle_gamma   90.00
#
_symmetry.space_group_name_H-M   'P 1'
#
loop_
_entity.id
_entity.type
_entity.pdbx_description
1 polymer ?
#
loop_
_entity_poly.entity_id
_entity_poly.type
_entity_poly.pdbx_seq_one_letter_code
_entity_poly.pdbx_strand_id
1 'polypeptide(L)'
;MKKNSFRIIALIVLVLALFSCATKQKYTEQQKAWIGKNIYSYTKEFGMPNDVIQVSPDPNIETYVYVRKAVNPNTPAFAGNPMNSLIMANRNPHFVQFGALMCTTWVSYNKSTKLIVNITFRGNYCAIN
;
A
#
# COMPACT_ATOMS: atom_id res chain seq x y z
N MET A 1 -14.03 14.97 42.89
CA MET A 1 -14.45 15.05 41.48
C MET A 1 -13.31 14.93 40.46
N LYS A 2 -12.10 15.50 40.67
CA LYS A 2 -10.97 15.45 39.69
C LYS A 2 -10.43 14.05 39.31
N LYS A 3 -10.52 13.06 40.20
CA LYS A 3 -9.91 11.72 40.00
C LYS A 3 -10.68 10.85 38.99
N ASN A 4 -12.01 11.00 38.92
CA ASN A 4 -12.84 10.27 37.96
C ASN A 4 -12.72 10.86 36.55
N SER A 5 -12.60 12.19 36.44
CA SER A 5 -12.37 12.88 35.17
C SER A 5 -11.07 12.44 34.51
N PHE A 6 -9.99 12.30 35.30
CA PHE A 6 -8.69 11.84 34.78
C PHE A 6 -8.73 10.40 34.27
N ARG A 7 -9.46 9.50 34.95
CA ARG A 7 -9.66 8.11 34.49
C ARG A 7 -10.45 8.04 33.19
N ILE A 8 -11.49 8.86 33.05
CA ILE A 8 -12.30 8.92 31.83
C ILE A 8 -11.46 9.44 30.65
N ILE A 9 -10.68 10.51 30.86
CA ILE A 9 -9.79 11.05 29.83
C ILE A 9 -8.74 10.00 29.41
N ALA A 10 -8.12 9.31 30.38
CA ALA A 10 -7.15 8.27 30.08
C ALA A 10 -7.76 7.08 29.30
N LEU A 11 -8.99 6.68 29.62
CA LEU A 11 -9.73 5.65 28.88
C LEU A 11 -10.05 6.09 27.44
N ILE A 12 -10.44 7.34 27.23
CA ILE A 12 -10.71 7.88 25.88
C ILE A 12 -9.43 7.90 25.04
N VAL A 13 -8.31 8.34 25.61
CA VAL A 13 -7.00 8.35 24.93
C VAL A 13 -6.55 6.93 24.59
N LEU A 14 -6.75 5.96 25.49
CA LEU A 14 -6.42 4.56 25.26
C LEU A 14 -7.28 3.94 24.14
N VAL A 15 -8.58 4.24 24.11
CA VAL A 15 -9.48 3.78 23.04
C VAL A 15 -9.11 4.39 21.69
N LEU A 16 -8.74 5.67 21.65
CA LEU A 16 -8.27 6.33 20.41
C LEU A 16 -6.94 5.75 19.92
N ALA A 17 -6.05 5.33 20.82
CA ALA A 17 -4.79 4.69 20.46
C ALA A 17 -4.97 3.30 19.82
N LEU A 18 -6.04 2.58 20.16
CA LEU A 18 -6.33 1.24 19.62
C LEU A 18 -6.80 1.26 18.15
N PHE A 19 -7.29 2.40 17.64
CA PHE A 19 -7.65 2.56 16.22
C PHE A 19 -6.44 2.88 15.31
N SER A 20 -5.21 2.87 15.84
CA SER A 20 -4.00 3.13 15.06
C SER A 20 -3.51 1.93 14.23
N CYS A 21 -4.05 0.72 14.46
CA CYS A 21 -3.74 -0.44 13.62
C CYS A 21 -4.04 -0.13 12.15
N ALA A 22 -3.03 -0.26 11.29
CA ALA A 22 -3.10 0.05 9.87
C ALA A 22 -3.94 -1.00 9.14
N THR A 23 -5.26 -0.82 9.19
CA THR A 23 -6.18 -1.70 8.46
C THR A 23 -6.07 -1.47 6.96
N LYS A 24 -6.39 -2.50 6.17
CA LYS A 24 -6.53 -2.40 4.71
C LYS A 24 -7.49 -1.26 4.31
N GLN A 25 -8.54 -1.02 5.11
CA GLN A 25 -9.49 0.05 4.87
C GLN A 25 -8.83 1.43 4.98
N LYS A 26 -8.05 1.69 6.05
CA LYS A 26 -7.33 2.96 6.21
C LYS A 26 -6.34 3.20 5.07
N TYR A 27 -5.62 2.17 4.63
CA TYR A 27 -4.75 2.28 3.45
C TYR A 27 -5.56 2.62 2.18
N THR A 28 -6.71 1.98 1.99
CA THR A 28 -7.61 2.26 0.86
C THR A 28 -8.06 3.72 0.85
N GLU A 29 -8.47 4.24 2.01
CA GLU A 29 -8.90 5.63 2.16
C GLU A 29 -7.74 6.61 1.91
N GLN A 30 -6.56 6.33 2.46
CA GLN A 30 -5.35 7.12 2.20
C GLN A 30 -5.03 7.18 0.70
N GLN A 31 -5.06 6.05 0.01
CA GLN A 31 -4.82 5.99 -1.43
C GLN A 31 -5.89 6.75 -2.22
N LYS A 32 -7.18 6.50 -1.94
CA LYS A 32 -8.29 7.17 -2.64
C LYS A 32 -8.32 8.69 -2.42
N ALA A 33 -7.83 9.18 -1.28
CA ALA A 33 -7.72 10.62 -1.02
C ALA A 33 -6.79 11.36 -1.99
N TRP A 34 -5.97 10.65 -2.75
CA TRP A 34 -5.12 11.22 -3.80
C TRP A 34 -5.82 11.38 -5.15
N ILE A 35 -7.00 10.78 -5.35
CA ILE A 35 -7.77 10.99 -6.58
C ILE A 35 -8.14 12.47 -6.71
N GLY A 36 -7.91 13.03 -7.89
CA GLY A 36 -8.04 14.46 -8.19
C GLY A 36 -6.83 15.31 -7.81
N LYS A 37 -5.81 14.76 -7.11
CA LYS A 37 -4.56 15.48 -6.82
C LYS A 37 -3.53 15.31 -7.93
N ASN A 38 -2.52 16.15 -7.92
CA ASN A 38 -1.43 16.13 -8.91
C ASN A 38 -0.49 14.93 -8.69
N ILE A 39 -0.15 14.23 -9.77
CA ILE A 39 0.73 13.06 -9.76
C ILE A 39 2.15 13.38 -9.25
N TYR A 40 2.68 14.58 -9.48
CA TYR A 40 4.01 14.96 -8.99
C TYR A 40 4.05 15.07 -7.47
N SER A 41 2.97 15.54 -6.85
CA SER A 41 2.86 15.54 -5.38
C SER A 41 2.81 14.13 -4.84
N TYR A 42 2.11 13.23 -5.53
CA TYR A 42 2.07 11.82 -5.19
C TYR A 42 3.46 11.17 -5.27
N THR A 43 4.24 11.43 -6.33
CA THR A 43 5.60 10.91 -6.46
C THR A 43 6.57 11.49 -5.43
N LYS A 44 6.32 12.69 -4.90
CA LYS A 44 7.11 13.25 -3.80
C LYS A 44 6.85 12.50 -2.49
N GLU A 45 5.61 12.11 -2.24
CA GLU A 45 5.20 11.39 -1.04
C GLU A 45 5.59 9.90 -1.07
N PHE A 46 5.34 9.23 -2.20
CA PHE A 46 5.49 7.77 -2.34
C PHE A 46 6.73 7.34 -3.13
N GLY A 47 7.51 8.29 -3.64
CA GLY A 47 8.65 8.04 -4.51
C GLY A 47 8.27 7.85 -5.99
N MET A 48 9.30 7.59 -6.81
CA MET A 48 9.14 7.27 -8.22
C MET A 48 8.54 5.88 -8.40
N PRO A 49 7.71 5.66 -9.44
CA PRO A 49 7.14 4.36 -9.72
C PRO A 49 8.21 3.35 -10.14
N ASN A 50 7.90 2.07 -9.95
CA ASN A 50 8.73 0.98 -10.45
C ASN A 50 8.58 0.78 -11.96
N ASP A 51 7.39 1.08 -12.49
CA ASP A 51 7.08 0.93 -13.90
C ASP A 51 5.99 1.93 -14.33
N VAL A 52 5.89 2.18 -15.63
CA VAL A 52 4.91 3.08 -16.23
C VAL A 52 4.25 2.39 -17.41
N ILE A 53 2.93 2.26 -17.35
CA ILE A 53 2.14 1.62 -18.41
C ILE A 53 1.11 2.60 -18.96
N GLN A 54 0.79 2.48 -20.25
CA GLN A 54 -0.33 3.20 -20.85
C GLN A 54 -1.56 2.30 -20.85
N VAL A 55 -2.69 2.86 -20.40
CA VAL A 55 -3.94 2.10 -20.32
C VAL A 55 -4.68 2.23 -21.66
N SER A 56 -4.57 1.20 -22.50
CA SER A 56 -5.42 1.08 -23.69
C SER A 56 -6.90 0.94 -23.26
N PRO A 57 -7.86 1.62 -23.92
CA PRO A 57 -7.73 2.38 -25.15
C PRO A 57 -7.58 3.90 -24.98
N ASP A 58 -7.41 4.43 -23.77
CA ASP A 58 -7.32 5.89 -23.56
C ASP A 58 -5.87 6.38 -23.64
N PRO A 59 -5.44 6.97 -24.77
CA PRO A 59 -4.06 7.42 -24.93
C PRO A 59 -3.72 8.60 -24.02
N ASN A 60 -4.68 9.22 -23.33
CA ASN A 60 -4.43 10.33 -22.41
C ASN A 60 -4.19 9.85 -20.98
N ILE A 61 -4.37 8.56 -20.69
CA ILE A 61 -4.15 7.99 -19.37
C ILE A 61 -2.82 7.24 -19.35
N GLU A 62 -2.01 7.59 -18.35
CA GLU A 62 -0.81 6.86 -18.00
C GLU A 62 -0.94 6.35 -16.57
N THR A 63 -0.39 5.17 -16.31
CA THR A 63 -0.50 4.50 -15.02
C THR A 63 0.88 4.22 -14.46
N TYR A 64 1.15 4.81 -13.31
CA TYR A 64 2.31 4.53 -12.50
C TYR A 64 2.08 3.27 -11.68
N VAL A 65 3.03 2.34 -11.74
CA VAL A 65 2.96 1.05 -11.05
C VAL A 65 3.98 1.04 -9.91
N TYR A 66 3.48 0.86 -8.70
CA TYR A 66 4.28 0.74 -7.49
C TYR A 66 4.21 -0.70 -7.00
N VAL A 67 5.36 -1.31 -6.72
CA VAL A 67 5.45 -2.70 -6.25
C VAL A 67 6.23 -2.74 -4.95
N ARG A 68 5.56 -3.18 -3.89
CA ARG A 68 6.15 -3.40 -2.57
C ARG A 68 6.19 -4.89 -2.29
N LYS A 69 7.35 -5.37 -1.82
CA LYS A 69 7.58 -6.78 -1.50
C LYS A 69 8.24 -6.88 -0.13
N ALA A 70 7.86 -7.90 0.63
CA ALA A 70 8.49 -8.25 1.90
C ALA A 70 8.54 -9.78 2.02
N VAL A 71 9.43 -10.27 2.88
CA VAL A 71 9.44 -11.68 3.23
C VAL A 71 8.28 -11.94 4.19
N ASN A 72 7.54 -13.03 3.98
CA ASN A 72 6.54 -13.44 4.96
C ASN A 72 7.26 -14.13 6.14
N PRO A 73 7.24 -13.54 7.35
CA PRO A 73 7.95 -14.11 8.51
C PRO A 73 7.31 -15.40 9.02
N ASN A 74 6.04 -15.65 8.66
CA ASN A 74 5.27 -16.80 9.14
C ASN A 74 5.37 -18.00 8.21
N THR A 75 6.14 -17.90 7.12
CA THR A 75 6.35 -19.03 6.23
C THR A 75 7.44 -19.93 6.82
N PRO A 76 7.18 -21.23 6.98
CA PRO A 76 8.24 -22.21 7.23
C PRO A 76 9.32 -22.01 6.16
N ALA A 77 10.59 -22.11 6.53
CA ALA A 77 11.71 -21.88 5.61
C ALA A 77 11.78 -22.94 4.50
N PHE A 78 10.85 -22.95 3.55
CA PHE A 78 10.86 -23.85 2.39
C PHE A 78 12.00 -23.52 1.41
N ALA A 79 12.60 -22.31 1.51
CA ALA A 79 13.71 -21.86 0.67
C ALA A 79 15.02 -21.57 1.44
N GLY A 80 15.13 -22.03 2.69
CA GLY A 80 16.33 -21.93 3.54
C GLY A 80 16.65 -20.53 4.09
N ASN A 81 16.40 -19.45 3.33
CA ASN A 81 16.54 -18.07 3.83
C ASN A 81 15.49 -17.08 3.26
N PRO A 82 15.26 -15.94 3.94
CA PRO A 82 14.34 -14.88 3.53
C PRO A 82 14.56 -14.32 2.11
N MET A 83 15.81 -14.16 1.68
CA MET A 83 16.18 -13.61 0.37
C MET A 83 15.82 -14.56 -0.78
N ASN A 84 16.03 -15.86 -0.60
CA ASN A 84 15.64 -16.87 -1.59
C ASN A 84 14.12 -16.90 -1.79
N SER A 85 13.34 -16.67 -0.72
CA SER A 85 11.88 -16.54 -0.84
C SER A 85 11.47 -15.35 -1.71
N LEU A 86 12.18 -14.20 -1.62
CA LEU A 86 11.94 -13.06 -2.50
C LEU A 86 12.31 -13.36 -3.96
N ILE A 87 13.45 -14.04 -4.18
CA ILE A 87 13.91 -14.43 -5.52
C ILE A 87 12.91 -15.41 -6.16
N MET A 88 12.45 -16.42 -5.42
CA MET A 88 11.44 -17.36 -5.90
C MET A 88 10.10 -16.68 -6.16
N ALA A 89 9.67 -15.76 -5.30
CA ALA A 89 8.45 -14.97 -5.51
C ALA A 89 8.49 -14.10 -6.77
N ASN A 90 9.66 -13.58 -7.14
CA ASN A 90 9.84 -12.89 -8.42
C ASN A 90 9.69 -13.81 -9.63
N ARG A 91 10.10 -15.09 -9.50
CA ARG A 91 10.08 -16.06 -10.61
C ARG A 91 8.75 -16.81 -10.72
N ASN A 92 8.02 -16.97 -9.62
CA ASN A 92 6.77 -17.72 -9.56
C ASN A 92 5.68 -16.94 -8.77
N PRO A 93 4.63 -16.44 -9.43
CA PRO A 93 3.56 -15.69 -8.78
C PRO A 93 2.74 -16.52 -7.78
N HIS A 94 2.72 -17.86 -7.88
CA HIS A 94 2.07 -18.73 -6.89
C HIS A 94 2.86 -18.81 -5.58
N PHE A 95 4.18 -18.62 -5.62
CA PHE A 95 5.04 -18.64 -4.44
C PHE A 95 4.82 -17.41 -3.53
N VAL A 96 4.32 -16.30 -4.09
CA VAL A 96 3.91 -15.08 -3.35
C VAL A 96 2.84 -15.40 -2.29
N GLN A 97 2.03 -16.43 -2.48
CA GLN A 97 1.05 -16.80 -1.45
C GLN A 97 1.70 -17.44 -0.22
N PHE A 98 2.87 -18.05 -0.40
CA PHE A 98 3.52 -18.83 0.63
C PHE A 98 4.73 -18.09 1.21
N GLY A 99 5.71 -17.63 0.44
CA GLY A 99 7.01 -17.13 0.97
C GLY A 99 7.26 -15.62 0.94
N ALA A 100 6.47 -14.82 0.22
CA ALA A 100 6.71 -13.38 0.10
C ALA A 100 5.40 -12.59 0.07
N LEU A 101 5.29 -11.54 0.89
CA LEU A 101 4.17 -10.62 0.86
C LEU A 101 4.38 -9.60 -0.27
N MET A 102 3.32 -9.27 -1.00
CA MET A 102 3.38 -8.31 -2.11
C MET A 102 2.18 -7.37 -2.11
N CYS A 103 2.41 -6.13 -2.52
CA CYS A 103 1.36 -5.20 -2.94
C CYS A 103 1.77 -4.52 -4.24
N THR A 104 0.85 -4.48 -5.19
CA THR A 104 0.97 -3.65 -6.40
C THR A 104 -0.09 -2.57 -6.35
N THR A 105 0.30 -1.33 -6.57
CA THR A 105 -0.58 -0.16 -6.63
C THR A 105 -0.45 0.49 -8.01
N TRP A 106 -1.58 0.64 -8.69
CA TRP A 106 -1.70 1.29 -9.99
C TRP A 106 -2.35 2.66 -9.81
N VAL A 107 -1.62 3.70 -10.15
CA VAL A 107 -2.05 5.09 -10.06
C VAL A 107 -2.22 5.62 -11.48
N SER A 108 -3.46 5.65 -11.96
CA SER A 108 -3.81 6.19 -13.27
C SER A 108 -3.99 7.70 -13.17
N TYR A 109 -3.37 8.43 -14.07
CA TYR A 109 -3.45 9.88 -14.14
C TYR A 109 -3.59 10.37 -15.57
N ASN A 110 -4.19 11.54 -15.75
CA ASN A 110 -4.33 12.17 -17.05
C ASN A 110 -3.03 12.91 -17.41
N LYS A 111 -2.45 12.60 -18.58
CA LYS A 111 -1.17 13.17 -19.02
C LYS A 111 -1.20 14.68 -19.23
N SER A 112 -2.34 15.25 -19.61
CA SER A 112 -2.49 16.68 -19.88
C SER A 112 -2.69 17.48 -18.60
N THR A 113 -3.61 17.05 -17.73
CA THR A 113 -3.92 17.77 -16.48
C THR A 113 -2.99 17.40 -15.33
N LYS A 114 -2.26 16.28 -15.45
CA LYS A 114 -1.43 15.69 -14.40
C LYS A 114 -2.22 15.30 -13.15
N LEU A 115 -3.54 15.18 -13.25
CA LEU A 115 -4.41 14.79 -12.13
C LEU A 115 -4.62 13.28 -12.11
N ILE A 116 -4.56 12.71 -10.91
CA ILE A 116 -4.87 11.30 -10.66
C ILE A 116 -6.37 11.08 -10.89
N VAL A 117 -6.71 10.15 -11.77
CA VAL A 117 -8.10 9.82 -12.10
C VAL A 117 -8.58 8.56 -11.37
N ASN A 118 -7.66 7.64 -11.07
CA ASN A 118 -8.01 6.40 -10.38
C ASN A 118 -6.78 5.80 -9.67
N ILE A 119 -7.02 5.13 -8.55
CA ILE A 119 -6.01 4.33 -7.86
C ILE A 119 -6.61 2.97 -7.52
N THR A 120 -5.94 1.91 -7.96
CA THR A 120 -6.28 0.53 -7.61
C THR A 120 -5.06 -0.17 -7.03
N PHE A 121 -5.28 -1.19 -6.20
CA PHE A 121 -4.19 -1.97 -5.63
C PHE A 121 -4.61 -3.41 -5.38
N ARG A 122 -3.64 -4.31 -5.41
CA ARG A 122 -3.84 -5.74 -5.19
C ARG A 122 -2.65 -6.32 -4.44
N GLY A 123 -2.95 -7.21 -3.50
CA GLY A 123 -1.94 -7.94 -2.74
C GLY A 123 -2.31 -8.12 -1.28
N ASN A 124 -1.41 -8.80 -0.57
CA ASN A 124 -1.51 -9.11 0.86
C ASN A 124 -0.59 -8.22 1.73
N TYR A 125 0.11 -7.24 1.12
CA TYR A 125 1.06 -6.35 1.81
C TYR A 125 0.78 -4.85 1.60
N CYS A 126 -0.47 -4.48 1.30
CA CYS A 126 -0.80 -3.10 0.94
C CYS A 126 -0.89 -2.18 2.16
N ALA A 127 -1.38 -2.69 3.29
CA ALA A 127 -1.31 -2.02 4.58
C ALA A 127 -0.14 -2.61 5.37
N ILE A 128 0.81 -1.76 5.75
CA ILE A 128 1.85 -2.13 6.71
C ILE A 128 1.26 -1.88 8.09
N ASN A 129 1.11 -2.92 8.90
CA ASN A 129 0.97 -2.75 10.35
C ASN A 129 2.24 -2.18 10.96
#